data_AF-A0A966M7I1-F1
#
_entry.id   AF-A0A966M7I1-F1
#
_cell.length_a   1.000
_cell.length_b   1.000
_cell.length_c   1.000
_cell.angle_alpha   90.00
_cell.angle_beta   90.00
_cell.angle_gamma   90.00
#
_symmetry.space_group_name_H-M   'P 1'
#
loop_
_entity.id
_entity.type
_entity.pdbx_description
1 polymer ?
#
loop_
_entity_poly.entity_id
_entity_poly.type
_entity_poly.pdbx_seq_one_letter_code
_entity_poly.pdbx_strand_id
1 'polypeptide(L)'
;VRFIEAVEAGPSVRSFVQQAGRASTTDLFNQSVELVADFRALHLQYASSYIFAQAQKTPGNPSAVGTGGTPFIPYLKKHRDETRSQSIR
;
A
#
# COMPACT_ATOMS: atom_id res chain seq x y z
N VAL A 1 15.04 12.27 2.84
CA VAL A 1 15.30 10.87 3.24
C VAL A 1 15.63 10.70 4.73
N ARG A 2 16.33 11.65 5.39
CA ARG A 2 16.64 11.58 6.85
C ARG A 2 15.52 11.10 7.77
N PHE A 3 14.26 11.50 7.53
CA PHE A 3 13.12 11.02 8.31
C PHE A 3 12.84 9.53 8.10
N ILE A 4 12.79 9.08 6.84
CA ILE A 4 12.54 7.67 6.50
C ILE A 4 13.68 6.79 7.04
N GLU A 5 14.93 7.22 6.84
CA GLU A 5 16.11 6.51 7.36
C GLU A 5 16.09 6.40 8.88
N ALA A 6 15.67 7.46 9.59
CA ALA A 6 15.54 7.43 11.04
C ALA A 6 14.43 6.48 11.52
N VAL A 7 13.32 6.40 10.77
CA VAL A 7 12.23 5.45 11.06
C VAL A 7 12.69 4.00 10.81
N GLU A 8 13.41 3.75 9.72
CA GLU A 8 13.96 2.44 9.38
C GLU A 8 15.02 1.95 10.38
N ALA A 9 15.84 2.86 10.90
CA ALA A 9 16.84 2.54 11.94
C ALA A 9 16.24 2.34 13.34
N GLY A 10 14.98 2.74 13.52
CA GLY A 10 14.26 2.61 14.79
C GLY A 10 13.79 1.18 15.10
N PRO A 11 13.31 0.93 16.33
CA PRO A 11 12.76 -0.36 16.70
C PRO A 11 11.46 -0.65 15.93
N SER A 12 11.25 -1.91 15.57
CA SER A 12 10.03 -2.37 14.89
C SER A 12 8.81 -2.31 15.82
N VAL A 13 7.85 -1.44 15.48
CA VAL A 13 6.55 -1.36 16.16
C VAL A 13 5.82 -2.70 16.07
N ARG A 14 5.82 -3.35 14.90
CA ARG A 14 5.18 -4.65 14.71
C ARG A 14 5.74 -5.71 15.65
N SER A 15 7.06 -5.79 15.76
CA SER A 15 7.74 -6.75 16.64
C SER A 15 7.42 -6.48 18.11
N PHE A 16 7.38 -5.20 18.51
CA PHE A 16 6.98 -4.80 19.85
C PHE A 16 5.54 -5.24 20.18
N VAL A 17 4.59 -5.02 19.28
CA VAL A 17 3.18 -5.42 19.48
C VAL A 17 3.05 -6.94 19.60
N GLN A 18 3.75 -7.70 18.75
CA GLN A 18 3.79 -9.17 18.85
C GLN A 18 4.36 -9.66 20.19
N GLN A 19 5.44 -9.05 20.67
CA GLN A 19 6.06 -9.41 21.95
C GLN A 19 5.21 -9.00 23.16
N ALA A 20 4.52 -7.87 23.09
CA ALA A 20 3.66 -7.40 24.16
C ALA A 20 2.45 -8.32 24.37
N GLY A 21 1.96 -8.99 23.32
CA GLY A 21 0.89 -9.99 23.40
C GLY A 21 -0.46 -9.44 23.89
N ARG A 22 -0.68 -8.12 23.82
CA ARG A 22 -1.91 -7.47 24.30
C ARG A 22 -2.92 -7.33 23.16
N ALA A 23 -4.09 -7.96 23.32
CA ALA A 23 -5.17 -7.92 22.33
C ALA A 23 -5.50 -6.49 21.85
N SER A 24 -5.72 -5.55 22.77
CA SER A 24 -6.05 -4.16 22.42
C SER A 24 -4.99 -3.46 21.56
N THR A 25 -3.71 -3.76 21.78
CA THR A 25 -2.62 -3.16 21.00
C THR A 25 -2.49 -3.85 19.64
N THR A 26 -2.69 -5.16 19.58
CA THR A 26 -2.79 -5.92 18.33
C THR A 26 -3.93 -5.41 17.46
N ASP A 27 -5.10 -5.16 18.05
CA ASP A 27 -6.28 -4.65 17.35
C ASP A 27 -6.02 -3.26 16.75
N LEU A 28 -5.44 -2.33 17.53
CA LEU A 28 -5.08 -0.99 17.07
C LEU A 28 -4.02 -1.03 15.95
N PHE A 29 -3.02 -1.90 16.07
CA PHE A 29 -2.02 -2.10 15.01
C PHE A 29 -2.67 -2.62 13.73
N ASN A 30 -3.50 -3.66 13.85
CA ASN A 30 -4.21 -4.25 12.70
C ASN A 30 -5.18 -3.26 12.05
N GLN A 31 -5.88 -2.44 12.84
CA GLN A 31 -6.72 -1.36 12.32
C GLN A 31 -5.90 -0.34 11.52
N SER A 32 -4.70 0.01 12.00
CA SER A 32 -3.80 0.93 11.28
C SER A 32 -3.33 0.33 9.94
N VAL A 33 -3.00 -0.96 9.93
CA VAL A 33 -2.65 -1.70 8.69
C VAL A 33 -3.82 -1.69 7.70
N GLU A 34 -5.04 -1.94 8.16
CA GLU A 34 -6.23 -1.97 7.30
C GLU A 34 -6.53 -0.59 6.69
N LEU A 35 -6.43 0.49 7.46
CA LEU A 35 -6.63 1.85 6.95
C LEU A 35 -5.65 2.19 5.81
N VAL A 36 -4.39 1.77 5.91
CA VAL A 36 -3.41 1.93 4.82
C VAL A 36 -3.74 1.05 3.62
N ALA A 37 -4.23 -0.18 3.85
CA ALA A 37 -4.65 -1.07 2.78
C ALA A 37 -5.86 -0.52 2.00
N ASP A 38 -6.83 0.06 2.70
CA ASP A 38 -8.02 0.67 2.11
C ASP A 38 -7.67 1.93 1.31
N PHE A 39 -6.77 2.76 1.83
CA PHE A 39 -6.22 3.87 1.06
C PHE A 39 -5.56 3.39 -0.25
N ARG A 40 -4.76 2.32 -0.20
CA ARG A 40 -4.13 1.73 -1.40
C ARG A 40 -5.15 1.13 -2.36
N ALA A 41 -6.23 0.54 -1.84
CA ALA A 41 -7.32 0.01 -2.66
C ALA A 41 -8.06 1.12 -3.41
N LEU A 42 -8.38 2.22 -2.73
CA LEU A 42 -8.99 3.41 -3.34
C LEU A 42 -8.05 4.01 -4.40
N HIS A 43 -6.75 4.12 -4.11
CA HIS A 43 -5.77 4.60 -5.07
C HIS A 43 -5.70 3.70 -6.32
N LEU A 44 -5.69 2.38 -6.16
CA LEU A 44 -5.73 1.43 -7.27
C LEU A 44 -7.00 1.60 -8.12
N GLN A 45 -8.16 1.80 -7.48
CA GLN A 45 -9.41 2.07 -8.18
C GLN A 45 -9.30 3.35 -9.03
N TYR A 46 -8.75 4.42 -8.46
CA TYR A 46 -8.58 5.69 -9.18
C TYR A 46 -7.60 5.55 -10.35
N ALA A 47 -6.47 4.88 -10.16
CA ALA A 47 -5.52 4.63 -11.23
C ALA A 47 -6.15 3.80 -12.38
N SER A 48 -7.00 2.83 -12.04
CA SER A 48 -7.75 2.06 -13.02
C SER A 48 -8.75 2.93 -13.80
N SER A 49 -9.55 3.75 -13.12
CA SER A 49 -10.58 4.58 -13.75
C SER A 49 -10.02 5.74 -14.57
N TYR A 50 -9.06 6.48 -14.02
CA TYR A 50 -8.62 7.76 -14.60
C TYR A 50 -7.40 7.64 -15.52
N ILE A 51 -6.63 6.56 -15.42
CA ILE A 51 -5.44 6.36 -16.28
C ILE A 51 -5.71 5.21 -17.23
N PHE A 52 -5.95 4.00 -16.70
CA PHE A 52 -6.06 2.81 -17.53
C PHE A 52 -7.30 2.87 -18.44
N ALA A 53 -8.50 3.02 -17.87
CA ALA A 53 -9.74 3.01 -18.63
C ALA A 53 -9.90 4.25 -19.53
N GLN A 54 -9.44 5.43 -19.08
CA GLN A 54 -9.52 6.65 -19.87
C GLN A 54 -8.63 6.59 -21.12
N ALA A 55 -7.40 6.08 -20.99
CA ALA A 55 -6.49 6.03 -22.11
C ALA A 55 -6.91 5.03 -23.21
N GLN A 56 -7.68 4.00 -22.87
CA GLN A 56 -8.28 3.08 -23.86
C GLN A 56 -9.37 3.75 -24.72
N LYS A 57 -9.93 4.90 -24.30
CA LYS A 57 -10.97 5.62 -25.05
C LYS A 57 -10.40 6.54 -26.14
N THR A 58 -9.07 6.70 -26.24
CA THR A 58 -8.43 7.56 -27.23
C THR A 58 -7.35 6.77 -27.98
N PRO A 59 -7.48 6.58 -29.31
CA PRO A 59 -6.44 5.93 -30.09
C PRO A 59 -5.12 6.69 -29.96
N GLY A 60 -4.06 6.03 -29.49
CA GLY A 60 -2.70 6.59 -29.44
C GLY A 60 -2.09 6.85 -28.06
N ASN A 61 -2.77 6.54 -26.95
CA ASN A 61 -2.19 6.68 -25.61
C ASN A 61 -1.73 5.32 -25.03
N PRO A 62 -0.42 4.97 -25.08
CA PRO A 62 0.08 3.74 -24.48
C PRO A 62 0.02 3.84 -22.94
N SER A 63 -1.02 3.25 -22.34
CA SER A 63 -1.35 3.41 -20.91
C SER A 63 -0.98 2.21 -20.04
N ALA A 64 -0.16 1.29 -20.56
CA ALA A 64 0.26 0.12 -19.81
C ALA A 64 1.38 0.45 -18.78
N VAL A 65 2.05 1.58 -18.96
CA VAL A 65 3.20 2.01 -18.15
C VAL A 65 2.86 3.35 -17.48
N GLY A 66 3.05 3.42 -16.17
CA GLY A 66 2.84 4.66 -15.41
C GLY A 66 3.96 5.66 -15.64
N THR A 67 3.82 6.89 -15.16
CA THR A 67 4.86 7.95 -15.29
C THR A 67 6.20 7.58 -14.62
N GLY A 68 6.18 6.62 -13.67
CA GLY A 68 7.37 6.04 -13.06
C GLY A 68 8.01 4.88 -13.84
N GLY A 69 7.56 4.57 -15.06
CA GLY A 69 8.17 3.55 -15.92
C GLY A 69 7.78 2.10 -15.60
N THR A 70 6.81 1.86 -14.71
CA THR A 70 6.39 0.50 -14.31
C THR A 70 4.95 0.19 -14.73
N PRO A 71 4.59 -1.11 -14.86
CA PRO A 71 3.20 -1.54 -14.93
C PRO A 71 2.50 -1.21 -13.60
N PHE A 72 1.84 -0.05 -13.56
CA PHE A 72 1.39 0.54 -12.30
C PHE A 72 0.25 -0.26 -11.65
N ILE A 73 -0.65 -0.88 -12.42
CA ILE A 73 -1.75 -1.68 -11.87
C ILE A 73 -1.23 -2.91 -11.10
N PRO A 74 -0.35 -3.77 -11.66
CA PRO A 74 0.28 -4.85 -10.88
C PRO A 74 1.03 -4.36 -9.65
N TYR A 75 1.75 -3.23 -9.77
CA TYR A 75 2.55 -2.68 -8.68
C TYR A 75 1.67 -2.19 -7.52
N LEU A 76 0.64 -1.39 -7.81
CA LEU A 76 -0.32 -0.91 -6.82
C LEU A 76 -1.08 -2.07 -6.14
N LYS A 77 -1.45 -3.10 -6.91
CA LYS A 77 -2.05 -4.32 -6.35
C LYS A 77 -1.09 -5.00 -5.37
N LYS A 78 0.18 -5.17 -5.76
CA LYS A 78 1.22 -5.73 -4.89
C LYS A 78 1.34 -4.96 -3.57
N HIS A 79 1.39 -3.62 -3.59
CA HIS A 79 1.48 -2.84 -2.33
C HIS A 79 0.28 -3.02 -1.43
N ARG A 80 -0.93 -3.05 -1.99
CA ARG A 80 -2.15 -3.28 -1.21
C ARG A 80 -2.08 -4.65 -0.53
N ASP A 81 -1.70 -5.68 -1.29
CA ASP A 81 -1.68 -7.06 -0.81
C ASP A 81 -0.54 -7.27 0.23
N GLU A 82 0.63 -6.67 0.01
CA GLU A 82 1.74 -6.66 0.98
C GLU A 82 1.42 -5.89 2.26
N THR A 83 0.60 -4.84 2.21
CA THR A 83 0.10 -4.18 3.43
C THR A 83 -0.79 -5.12 4.21
N ARG A 84 -1.80 -5.73 3.56
CA ARG A 84 -2.74 -6.63 4.23
C ARG A 84 -2.06 -7.82 4.88
N SER A 85 -0.94 -8.27 4.33
CA SER A 85 -0.15 -9.36 4.93
C SER A 85 0.64 -8.97 6.19
N GLN A 86 0.72 -7.68 6.54
CA GLN A 86 1.43 -7.23 7.75
C GLN A 86 0.65 -7.42 9.04
N SER A 87 -0.67 -7.63 8.97
CA SER A 87 -1.50 -7.85 10.16
C SER A 87 -0.96 -8.99 11.03
N ILE A 88 -1.08 -8.83 12.33
CA ILE A 88 -0.65 -9.81 13.33
C ILE A 88 -1.82 -10.76 13.58
N ARG A 89 -1.53 -12.08 13.57
CA ARG A 89 -2.48 -13.14 13.90
C ARG A 89 -2.49 -13.44 15.39
#